data_AF-C5LCY9-F1
#
_entry.id   AF-C5LCY9-F1
#
_cell.length_a   1.000
_cell.length_b   1.000
_cell.length_c   1.000
_cell.angle_alpha   90.00
_cell.angle_beta   90.00
_cell.angle_gamma   90.00
#
_symmetry.space_group_name_H-M   'P 1'
#
loop_
_entity.id
_entity.type
_entity.pdbx_description
1 polymer ?
#
loop_
_entity_poly.entity_id
_entity_poly.type
_entity_poly.pdbx_seq_one_letter_code
_entity_poly.pdbx_strand_id
1 'polypeptide(L)' 'PTEQDTCDDYTLEPVACPEPTPTCQDVCNDMSQCRDSKWGSYCKTWQNPAVCFGIIKKDDGSLCFAPTDSDCEGEPYYC' A
#
# COMPACT_ATOMS: atom_id res chain seq x y z
N PRO A 1 -52.92 17.91 -3.18
CA PRO A 1 -51.96 17.34 -4.15
C PRO A 1 -50.55 17.41 -3.54
N THR A 2 -50.15 16.31 -2.89
CA THR A 2 -48.87 16.22 -2.19
C THR A 2 -47.80 15.90 -3.23
N GLU A 3 -46.94 16.86 -3.53
CA GLU A 3 -45.76 16.67 -4.36
C GLU A 3 -44.84 15.67 -3.64
N GLN A 4 -44.79 14.46 -4.18
CA GLN A 4 -43.88 13.43 -3.71
C GLN A 4 -42.49 13.82 -4.19
N ASP A 5 -41.65 14.16 -3.21
CA ASP A 5 -40.21 14.29 -3.32
C ASP A 5 -39.64 12.92 -3.75
N THR A 6 -39.59 12.67 -5.06
CA THR A 6 -39.03 11.42 -5.61
C THR A 6 -37.51 11.52 -5.64
N CYS A 7 -36.90 11.57 -4.46
CA CYS A 7 -35.49 11.22 -4.30
C CYS A 7 -35.42 9.71 -3.98
N ASP A 8 -35.84 8.89 -4.95
CA ASP A 8 -35.81 7.43 -4.82
C ASP A 8 -34.40 6.92 -5.13
N ASP A 9 -33.60 6.75 -4.07
CA ASP A 9 -32.24 6.18 -4.06
C ASP A 9 -32.18 4.71 -4.56
N TYR A 10 -33.34 4.08 -4.77
CA TYR A 10 -33.47 2.67 -5.14
C TYR A 10 -33.15 2.33 -6.60
N THR A 11 -32.99 3.33 -7.48
CA THR A 11 -32.73 3.10 -8.91
C THR A 11 -31.27 3.29 -9.33
N LEU A 12 -30.42 3.77 -8.43
CA LEU A 12 -29.03 4.07 -8.74
C LEU A 12 -28.13 3.01 -8.11
N GLU A 13 -27.28 2.38 -8.91
CA GLU A 13 -26.20 1.57 -8.36
C GLU A 13 -25.29 2.48 -7.52
N PRO A 14 -24.89 2.06 -6.30
CA PRO A 14 -24.04 2.87 -5.46
C PRO A 14 -22.74 3.17 -6.21
N VAL A 15 -22.44 4.46 -6.38
CA VAL A 15 -21.16 4.89 -6.94
C VAL A 15 -20.06 4.49 -5.95
N ALA A 16 -19.35 3.42 -6.26
CA ALA A 16 -18.13 3.10 -5.54
C ALA A 16 -17.14 4.22 -5.82
N CYS A 17 -16.73 4.96 -4.78
CA CYS A 17 -15.56 5.81 -4.89
C CYS A 17 -14.42 4.91 -5.38
N PRO A 18 -13.65 5.31 -6.41
CA PRO A 18 -12.45 4.55 -6.76
C PRO A 18 -11.61 4.46 -5.49
N GLU A 19 -11.42 3.24 -4.98
CA GLU A 19 -10.55 3.04 -3.84
C GLU A 19 -9.19 3.59 -4.24
N PRO A 20 -8.59 4.51 -3.46
CA PRO A 20 -7.27 5.00 -3.77
C PRO A 20 -6.33 3.78 -3.80
N THR A 21 -5.79 3.46 -4.97
CA THR A 21 -4.76 2.42 -5.08
C THR A 21 -3.62 2.85 -4.17
N PRO A 22 -3.25 2.06 -3.15
CA PRO A 22 -2.21 2.44 -2.22
C PRO A 22 -0.93 2.69 -3.02
N THR A 23 -0.32 3.85 -2.82
CA THR A 23 0.93 4.16 -3.50
C THR A 23 2.03 3.24 -2.98
N CYS A 24 3.10 3.07 -3.75
CA CYS A 24 4.30 2.37 -3.29
C CYS A 24 4.76 2.87 -1.90
N GLN A 25 4.65 4.18 -1.66
CA GLN A 25 5.00 4.80 -0.37
C GLN A 25 4.04 4.39 0.75
N ASP A 26 2.74 4.27 0.49
CA ASP A 26 1.75 3.80 1.48
C ASP A 26 2.08 2.38 1.91
N VAL A 27 2.46 1.51 0.97
CA VAL A 27 2.88 0.14 1.28
C VAL A 27 4.18 0.14 2.11
N CYS A 28 5.16 0.99 1.79
CA CYS A 28 6.36 1.09 2.62
C CYS A 28 6.04 1.62 4.03
N ASN A 29 5.05 2.52 4.16
CA ASN A 29 4.64 3.13 5.43
C ASN A 29 3.81 2.20 6.32
N ASP A 30 3.14 1.21 5.72
CA ASP A 30 2.35 0.20 6.44
C ASP A 30 3.26 -0.63 7.37
N MET A 31 4.49 -0.90 6.93
CA MET A 31 5.48 -1.60 7.73
C MET A 31 6.13 -0.67 8.76
N SER A 32 5.71 -0.77 10.02
CA SER A 32 6.27 0.02 11.13
C SER A 32 7.79 -0.09 11.24
N GLN A 33 8.36 -1.27 11.03
CA GLN A 33 9.80 -1.50 11.05
C GLN A 33 10.55 -0.69 9.99
N CYS A 34 9.90 -0.40 8.85
CA CYS A 34 10.45 0.42 7.77
C CYS A 34 10.21 1.91 8.06
N ARG A 35 8.97 2.29 8.41
CA ARG A 35 8.55 3.67 8.70
C ARG A 35 9.31 4.29 9.86
N ASP A 36 9.40 3.54 10.95
CA ASP A 36 10.00 3.99 12.21
C ASP A 36 11.51 3.70 12.26
N SER A 37 12.09 3.24 11.14
CA SER A 37 13.53 3.00 11.02
C SER A 37 14.33 4.30 11.02
N LYS A 38 15.62 4.21 11.40
CA LYS A 38 16.57 5.34 11.31
C LYS A 38 16.72 5.89 9.88
N TRP A 39 16.39 5.10 8.87
CA TRP A 39 16.51 5.46 7.46
C TRP A 39 15.20 5.98 6.86
N GLY A 40 14.07 5.77 7.55
CA GLY A 40 12.72 6.05 7.08
C GLY A 40 12.20 5.07 6.02
N SER A 41 10.89 5.06 5.82
CA SER A 41 10.25 4.37 4.70
C SER A 41 10.26 5.29 3.48
N TYR A 42 10.88 4.84 2.38
CA TYR A 42 10.76 5.54 1.11
C TYR A 42 10.67 4.57 -0.07
N CYS A 43 9.84 4.94 -1.03
CA CYS A 43 9.75 4.25 -2.31
C CYS A 43 10.86 4.71 -3.26
N LYS A 44 11.59 3.76 -3.84
CA LYS A 44 12.56 3.99 -4.92
C LYS A 44 11.83 4.06 -6.26
N THR A 45 11.12 5.15 -6.49
CA THR A 45 10.39 5.40 -7.74
C THR A 45 11.30 5.53 -8.97
N TRP A 46 12.60 5.73 -8.77
CA TRP A 46 13.61 5.71 -9.84
C TRP A 46 14.01 4.31 -10.30
N GLN A 47 13.56 3.24 -9.61
CA GLN A 47 13.66 1.87 -10.09
C GLN A 47 12.38 1.47 -10.81
N ASN A 48 12.49 0.56 -11.79
CA ASN A 48 11.35 0.05 -12.55
C ASN A 48 11.41 -1.49 -12.61
N PRO A 49 10.64 -2.22 -11.77
CA PRO A 49 9.54 -1.72 -10.94
C PRO A 49 10.03 -0.92 -9.72
N ALA A 50 9.18 -0.02 -9.22
CA ALA A 50 9.50 0.75 -8.02
C ALA A 50 9.58 -0.20 -6.81
N VAL A 51 10.53 0.03 -5.90
CA VAL A 51 10.76 -0.85 -4.74
C VAL A 51 10.79 -0.08 -3.44
N CYS A 52 10.27 -0.67 -2.37
CA CYS A 52 10.44 -0.10 -1.03
C CYS A 52 11.88 -0.25 -0.55
N PHE A 53 12.45 0.80 0.03
CA PHE A 53 13.79 0.71 0.60
C PHE A 53 13.82 -0.27 1.78
N GLY A 54 14.71 -1.26 1.69
CA GLY A 54 15.00 -2.19 2.78
C GLY A 54 13.92 -3.25 3.01
N ILE A 55 12.79 -3.22 2.29
CA ILE A 55 11.78 -4.27 2.38
C ILE A 55 12.14 -5.40 1.41
N ILE A 56 12.27 -6.60 1.94
CA ILE A 56 12.51 -7.83 1.20
C ILE A 56 11.31 -8.76 1.38
N LYS A 57 10.92 -9.40 0.29
CA LYS A 57 9.95 -10.48 0.26
C LYS A 57 10.70 -11.81 0.33
N LYS A 58 10.49 -12.54 1.42
CA LYS A 58 11.03 -13.90 1.60
C LYS A 58 10.29 -14.90 0.70
N ASP A 59 10.87 -16.09 0.50
CA ASP A 59 10.25 -17.19 -0.26
C ASP A 59 8.88 -17.64 0.28
N ASP A 60 8.67 -17.51 1.60
CA ASP A 60 7.38 -17.79 2.26
C ASP A 60 6.29 -16.74 1.94
N GLY A 61 6.66 -15.65 1.28
CA GLY A 61 5.79 -14.52 0.95
C GLY A 61 5.72 -13.45 2.04
N SER A 62 6.30 -13.70 3.22
CA SER A 62 6.43 -12.71 4.29
C SER A 62 7.37 -11.57 3.90
N LEU A 63 7.05 -10.36 4.36
CA LEU A 63 7.88 -9.18 4.17
C LEU A 63 8.74 -8.92 5.43
N CYS A 64 9.98 -8.50 5.24
CA CYS A 64 10.90 -8.17 6.32
C CYS A 64 11.74 -6.94 5.97
N PHE A 65 12.31 -6.29 7.00
CA PHE A 65 13.16 -5.11 6.82
C PHE A 65 14.64 -5.46 7.00
N ALA A 66 15.38 -5.60 5.89
CA ALA A 66 16.77 -6.02 5.85
C ALA A 66 17.74 -5.19 6.71
N PRO A 67 17.55 -3.86 6.88
CA PRO A 67 18.42 -3.08 7.76
C PRO A 67 18.30 -3.41 9.25
N THR A 68 17.21 -4.03 9.70
CA THR A 68 17.02 -4.43 11.10
C THR A 68 17.06 -5.95 11.32
N ASP A 69 16.87 -6.72 10.27
CA ASP A 69 16.80 -8.19 10.32
C ASP A 69 17.88 -8.78 9.41
N SER A 70 18.85 -9.47 10.03
CA SER A 70 20.00 -10.05 9.34
C SER A 70 19.65 -11.29 8.52
N ASP A 71 18.54 -11.96 8.86
CA ASP A 71 17.98 -13.14 8.20
C ASP A 71 16.89 -12.75 7.18
N CYS A 72 16.83 -11.47 6.83
CA CYS A 72 15.91 -10.93 5.85
C CYS A 72 16.51 -11.03 4.45
N GLU A 73 16.53 -12.26 3.93
CA GLU A 73 17.01 -12.60 2.60
C GLU A 73 15.85 -12.98 1.67
N GLY A 74 15.97 -12.64 0.39
CA GLY A 74 14.92 -12.83 -0.61
C GLY A 74 14.98 -11.77 -1.72
N GLU A 75 13.83 -11.51 -2.32
CA GLU A 75 13.70 -10.56 -3.43
C GLU A 75 13.21 -9.18 -2.93
N PRO A 76 13.62 -8.07 -3.58
CA PRO A 76 13.08 -6.75 -3.23
C PRO A 76 11.57 -6.72 -3.39
N TYR A 77 10.87 -6.09 -2.45
CA TYR A 77 9.42 -5.90 -2.59
C TYR A 77 9.13 -4.83 -3.63
N TYR A 78 8.56 -5.26 -4.76
CA TYR A 78 8.09 -4.41 -5.85
C TYR A 78 6.68 -3.90 -5.54
N CYS A 79 6.46 -2.62 -5.83
CA CYS A 79 5.16 -1.95 -5.70
C CYS A 79 4.46 -1.76 -7.04
#